data_AF-A0A161V2J6-F1
#
_entry.id   AF-A0A161V2J6-F1
#
_cell.length_a   1.000
_cell.length_b   1.000
_cell.length_c   1.000
_cell.angle_alpha   90.00
_cell.angle_beta   90.00
_cell.angle_gamma   90.00
#
_symmetry.space_group_name_H-M   'P 1'
#
loop_
_entity.id
_entity.type
_entity.pdbx_description
1 polymer ?
#
loop_
_entity_poly.entity_id
_entity_poly.type
_entity_poly.pdbx_seq_one_letter_code
_entity_poly.pdbx_strand_id
1 'polypeptide(L)'
;MTAETVRTVDDEPAAPCSLDPASWDLDASTVEVLKASVRVCRFECPLLTACRSALAAGAVRPASMVLAGIAFDYNGDRVDLDSPRTRTGPRNERDTRGVDTHGRRYNGHTGRWESPTRSPATVRRSA
;
A
#
# COMPACT_ATOMS: atom_id res chain seq x y z
N MET A 1 55.36 11.93 -4.56
CA MET A 1 54.53 11.15 -3.62
C MET A 1 53.21 11.88 -3.46
N THR A 2 52.26 11.58 -4.34
CA THR A 2 50.89 12.13 -4.28
C THR A 2 50.02 11.12 -3.57
N ALA A 3 49.52 11.49 -2.38
CA ALA A 3 48.56 10.70 -1.63
C ALA A 3 47.20 10.81 -2.35
N GLU A 4 46.82 9.73 -3.02
CA GLU A 4 45.51 9.57 -3.62
C GLU A 4 44.52 9.24 -2.49
N THR A 5 43.69 10.20 -2.13
CA THR A 5 42.62 10.00 -1.15
C THR A 5 41.53 9.18 -1.83
N VAL A 6 41.59 7.86 -1.67
CA VAL A 6 40.50 6.96 -2.04
C VAL A 6 39.29 7.34 -1.18
N ARG A 7 38.32 8.02 -1.78
CA ARG A 7 36.99 8.17 -1.21
C ARG A 7 36.40 6.77 -1.13
N THR A 8 36.38 6.19 0.06
CA THR A 8 35.48 5.08 0.37
C THR A 8 34.09 5.59 0.03
N VAL A 9 33.49 5.04 -1.03
CA VAL A 9 32.05 5.14 -1.22
C VAL A 9 31.48 4.50 0.05
N ASP A 10 30.93 5.32 0.93
CA ASP A 10 30.21 4.83 2.11
C ASP A 10 29.23 3.76 1.62
N ASP A 11 29.50 2.52 2.01
CA ASP A 11 28.61 1.38 1.79
C ASP A 11 27.44 1.57 2.77
N GLU A 12 26.62 2.61 2.53
CA GLU A 12 25.40 2.82 3.30
C GLU A 12 24.55 1.57 3.10
N PRO A 13 24.08 0.93 4.19
CA PRO A 13 23.34 -0.31 4.08
C PRO A 13 22.13 -0.12 3.16
N ALA A 14 22.15 -0.78 1.99
CA ALA A 14 21.06 -0.67 1.03
C ALA A 14 19.74 -1.12 1.68
N ALA A 15 18.77 -0.21 1.76
CA ALA A 15 17.48 -0.53 2.32
C ALA A 15 16.78 -1.56 1.42
N PRO A 16 16.19 -2.65 1.96
CA PRO A 16 15.46 -3.61 1.14
C PRO A 16 14.35 -2.96 0.31
N CYS A 17 13.73 -1.88 0.82
CA CYS A 17 12.70 -1.13 0.13
C CYS A 17 13.18 -0.34 -1.11
N SER A 18 14.48 -0.04 -1.23
CA SER A 18 15.01 0.61 -2.43
C SER A 18 15.37 -0.37 -3.54
N LEU A 19 15.52 -1.67 -3.23
CA LEU A 19 15.87 -2.70 -4.22
C LEU A 19 14.68 -3.09 -5.10
N ASP A 20 13.49 -3.14 -4.52
CA ASP A 20 12.23 -3.36 -5.23
C ASP A 20 11.14 -2.46 -4.65
N PRO A 21 11.04 -1.19 -5.08
CA PRO A 21 10.06 -0.25 -4.53
C PRO A 21 8.60 -0.67 -4.75
N ALA A 22 8.32 -1.43 -5.82
CA ALA A 22 6.95 -1.81 -6.17
C ALA A 22 6.32 -2.72 -5.12
N SER A 23 7.08 -3.66 -4.54
CA SER A 23 6.60 -4.54 -3.45
C SER A 23 6.28 -3.80 -2.15
N TRP A 24 6.65 -2.53 -2.03
CA TRP A 24 6.42 -1.68 -0.87
C TRP A 24 5.35 -0.63 -1.10
N ASP A 25 4.91 -0.45 -2.33
CA ASP A 25 3.91 0.52 -2.74
C ASP A 25 2.50 -0.08 -2.65
N LEU A 26 1.63 0.58 -1.88
CA LEU A 26 0.24 0.16 -1.67
C LEU A 26 -0.60 0.22 -2.96
N ASP A 27 -0.24 1.11 -3.88
CA ASP A 27 -0.84 1.31 -5.20
C ASP A 27 -0.23 0.38 -6.26
N ALA A 28 0.76 -0.45 -5.93
CA ALA A 28 1.38 -1.37 -6.90
C ALA A 28 1.37 -2.85 -6.44
N SER A 29 1.02 -3.12 -5.18
CA SER A 29 1.14 -4.45 -4.59
C SER A 29 -0.14 -5.03 -4.00
N THR A 30 -0.18 -6.35 -3.88
CA THR A 30 -1.23 -7.06 -3.16
C THR A 30 -1.01 -7.01 -1.65
N VAL A 31 -2.05 -7.33 -0.87
CA VAL A 31 -1.98 -7.38 0.60
C VAL A 31 -0.92 -8.37 1.09
N GLU A 32 -0.78 -9.52 0.43
CA GLU A 32 0.18 -10.57 0.77
C GLU A 32 1.62 -10.08 0.59
N VAL A 33 1.89 -9.40 -0.53
CA VAL A 33 3.20 -8.80 -0.81
C VAL A 33 3.51 -7.74 0.24
N LEU A 34 2.57 -6.85 0.54
CA LEU A 34 2.75 -5.80 1.55
C LEU A 34 2.99 -6.36 2.95
N LYS A 35 2.33 -7.46 3.33
CA LYS A 35 2.59 -8.17 4.60
C LYS A 35 4.01 -8.71 4.65
N ALA A 36 4.51 -9.26 3.54
CA ALA A 36 5.90 -9.71 3.44
C ALA A 36 6.88 -8.54 3.58
N SER A 37 6.64 -7.44 2.86
CA SER A 37 7.44 -6.21 2.93
C SER A 37 7.46 -5.61 4.34
N VAL A 38 6.33 -5.59 5.06
CA VAL A 38 6.29 -5.18 6.48
C VAL A 38 7.18 -6.06 7.35
N ARG A 39 7.20 -7.38 7.13
CA ARG A 39 8.08 -8.30 7.88
C ARG A 39 9.55 -8.02 7.58
N VAL A 40 9.92 -7.93 6.30
CA VAL A 40 11.29 -7.58 5.89
C VAL A 40 11.71 -6.24 6.51
N CYS A 41 10.84 -5.23 6.48
CA CYS A 41 11.11 -3.94 7.12
C CYS A 41 11.42 -4.06 8.62
N ARG A 42 10.67 -4.91 9.33
CA ARG A 42 10.78 -5.06 10.78
C ARG A 42 11.97 -5.89 11.22
N PHE A 43 12.36 -6.88 10.43
CA PHE A 43 13.30 -7.92 10.86
C PHE A 43 14.64 -7.88 10.12
N GLU A 44 14.68 -7.30 8.92
CA GLU A 44 15.85 -7.35 8.04
C GLU A 44 16.38 -5.96 7.67
N CYS A 45 15.57 -4.91 7.75
CA CYS A 45 15.99 -3.57 7.35
C CYS A 45 16.92 -2.92 8.39
N PRO A 46 18.19 -2.61 8.05
CA PRO A 46 19.13 -1.98 8.98
C PRO A 46 18.74 -0.53 9.33
N LEU A 47 17.92 0.13 8.50
CA LEU A 47 17.50 1.52 8.69
C LEU A 47 16.20 1.68 9.49
N LEU A 48 15.62 0.58 10.02
CA LEU A 48 14.31 0.61 10.69
C LEU A 48 14.22 1.68 11.80
N THR A 49 15.23 1.74 12.67
CA THR A 49 15.26 2.71 13.79
C THR A 49 15.31 4.15 13.28
N ALA A 50 16.13 4.42 12.27
CA ALA A 50 16.23 5.76 11.67
C ALA A 50 14.90 6.17 11.01
N CYS A 51 14.27 5.28 10.24
CA CYS A 51 12.96 5.54 9.64
C CYS A 51 11.87 5.81 10.70
N ARG A 52 11.88 5.08 11.82
CA ARG A 52 10.94 5.31 12.94
C ARG A 52 11.13 6.69 13.56
N SER A 53 12.38 7.08 13.82
CA SER A 53 12.70 8.41 14.37
C SER A 53 12.31 9.53 13.41
N ALA A 54 12.61 9.40 12.12
CA ALA A 54 12.22 10.38 11.10
C ALA A 54 10.70 10.52 10.98
N LEU A 55 9.98 9.40 11.02
CA LEU A 55 8.51 9.39 10.99
C LEU A 55 7.92 10.06 12.25
N ALA A 56 8.44 9.75 13.43
CA ALA A 56 7.99 10.35 14.69
C ALA A 56 8.28 11.86 14.76
N ALA A 57 9.38 12.30 14.17
CA ALA A 57 9.75 13.72 14.05
C ALA A 57 8.97 14.46 12.94
N GLY A 58 8.18 13.76 12.11
CA GLY A 58 7.48 14.35 10.97
C GLY A 58 8.40 14.76 9.81
N ALA A 59 9.68 14.33 9.83
CA ALA A 59 10.65 14.64 8.78
C ALA A 59 10.33 13.92 7.46
N VAL A 60 9.53 12.85 7.52
CA VAL A 60 9.03 12.12 6.36
C VAL A 60 7.52 11.95 6.46
N ARG A 61 6.83 12.05 5.32
CA ARG A 61 5.39 11.82 5.22
C ARG A 61 5.15 10.65 4.27
N PRO A 62 4.81 9.45 4.77
CA PRO A 62 4.54 8.31 3.91
C PRO A 62 3.23 8.52 3.16
N ALA A 63 3.16 8.06 1.92
CA ALA A 63 1.94 8.05 1.12
C ALA A 63 1.94 6.80 0.25
N SER A 64 0.86 6.01 0.34
CA SER A 64 0.69 4.75 -0.40
C SER A 64 1.89 3.81 -0.30
N MET A 65 2.46 3.59 0.89
CA MET A 65 3.66 2.75 1.01
C MET A 65 3.83 2.08 2.36
N VAL A 66 4.69 1.07 2.42
CA VAL A 66 5.27 0.53 3.65
C VAL A 66 6.49 1.35 4.04
N LEU A 67 6.48 1.90 5.26
CA LEU A 67 7.60 2.64 5.84
C LEU A 67 7.71 2.32 7.34
N ALA A 68 8.94 2.19 7.86
CA ALA A 68 9.19 1.97 9.29
C ALA A 68 8.44 0.75 9.90
N GLY A 69 8.15 -0.26 9.08
CA GLY A 69 7.42 -1.48 9.45
C GLY A 69 5.91 -1.29 9.56
N ILE A 70 5.35 -0.28 8.89
CA ILE A 70 3.93 0.07 8.93
C ILE A 70 3.47 0.37 7.49
N ALA A 71 2.28 -0.08 7.11
CA ALA A 71 1.66 0.29 5.84
C ALA A 71 0.85 1.58 5.98
N PHE A 72 0.94 2.45 4.98
CA PHE A 72 0.25 3.73 4.92
C PHE A 72 -0.55 3.88 3.63
N ASP A 73 -1.72 4.50 3.73
CA ASP A 73 -2.51 4.87 2.57
C ASP A 73 -2.00 6.18 1.92
N TYR A 74 -2.69 6.63 0.88
CA TYR A 74 -2.36 7.85 0.16
C TYR A 74 -2.36 9.11 1.05
N ASN A 75 -3.16 9.14 2.11
CA ASN A 75 -3.26 10.28 3.03
C ASN A 75 -2.16 10.25 4.10
N GLY A 76 -1.41 9.16 4.20
CA GLY A 76 -0.45 8.90 5.27
C GLY A 76 -1.09 8.32 6.52
N ASP A 77 -2.33 7.81 6.43
CA ASP A 77 -3.00 7.10 7.51
C ASP A 77 -2.53 5.64 7.55
N ARG A 78 -2.44 5.08 8.75
CA ARG A 78 -2.02 3.69 8.93
C ARG A 78 -3.08 2.73 8.38
N VAL A 79 -2.62 1.73 7.64
CA VAL A 79 -3.47 0.69 7.07
C VAL A 79 -3.30 -0.61 7.85
N ASP A 80 -4.42 -1.20 8.23
CA ASP A 80 -4.48 -2.56 8.77
C ASP A 80 -4.52 -3.58 7.63
N LEU A 81 -3.41 -4.25 7.35
CA LEU A 81 -3.32 -5.25 6.28
C LEU A 81 -4.09 -6.55 6.60
N ASP A 82 -4.55 -6.77 7.84
CA ASP A 82 -5.38 -7.92 8.19
C ASP A 82 -6.88 -7.65 8.00
N SER A 83 -7.26 -6.38 7.80
CA SER A 83 -8.64 -6.00 7.53
C SER A 83 -9.07 -6.43 6.13
N PRO A 84 -10.22 -7.11 5.98
CA PRO A 84 -10.77 -7.45 4.66
C PRO A 84 -11.27 -6.22 3.88
N ARG A 85 -11.32 -5.05 4.51
CA ARG A 85 -11.67 -3.78 3.85
C ARG A 85 -10.47 -3.10 3.19
N THR A 86 -9.26 -3.55 3.48
CA THR A 86 -8.05 -2.95 2.95
C THR A 86 -8.01 -3.11 1.43
N ARG A 87 -7.78 -1.99 0.75
CA ARG A 87 -7.71 -1.90 -0.71
C ARG A 87 -6.27 -1.57 -1.09
N THR A 88 -5.65 -2.48 -1.83
CA THR A 88 -4.29 -2.34 -2.35
C THR A 88 -4.28 -2.75 -3.82
N GLY A 89 -3.16 -2.49 -4.48
CA GLY A 89 -2.91 -2.87 -5.86
C GLY A 89 -2.95 -1.66 -6.79
N PRO A 90 -2.56 -1.88 -8.06
CA PRO A 90 -2.67 -0.92 -9.16
C PRO A 90 -3.91 -0.05 -9.06
N ARG A 91 -3.84 1.27 -9.31
CA ARG A 91 -5.01 2.17 -9.16
C ARG A 91 -6.24 1.75 -9.99
N ASN A 92 -6.05 0.96 -11.05
CA ASN A 92 -7.11 0.31 -11.83
C ASN A 92 -7.72 -0.94 -11.16
N GLU A 93 -7.03 -1.52 -10.19
CA GLU A 93 -7.44 -2.66 -9.35
C GLU A 93 -7.94 -2.22 -7.96
N ARG A 94 -7.57 -1.02 -7.48
CA ARG A 94 -8.21 -0.39 -6.32
C ARG A 94 -9.72 -0.30 -6.60
N ASP A 95 -10.53 -0.92 -5.73
CA ASP A 95 -12.00 -0.96 -5.72
C ASP A 95 -12.64 0.41 -6.01
N THR A 96 -12.72 0.74 -7.29
CA THR A 96 -13.44 1.86 -7.86
C THR A 96 -14.79 1.29 -8.22
N ARG A 97 -15.73 1.30 -7.27
CA ARG A 97 -17.15 1.08 -7.61
C ARG A 97 -17.63 2.29 -8.40
N GLY A 98 -17.15 2.42 -9.62
CA GLY A 98 -17.74 3.24 -10.65
C GLY A 98 -19.10 2.64 -10.97
N VAL A 99 -20.11 3.49 -10.93
CA VAL A 99 -21.45 3.15 -11.39
C VAL A 99 -21.58 3.67 -12.81
N ASP A 100 -21.93 2.82 -13.76
CA ASP A 100 -22.18 3.25 -15.14
C ASP A 100 -23.59 3.84 -15.30
N THR A 101 -23.90 4.36 -16.49
CA THR A 101 -25.23 4.90 -16.83
C THR A 101 -26.37 3.88 -16.72
N HIS A 102 -26.05 2.58 -16.61
CA HIS A 102 -27.00 1.48 -16.47
C HIS A 102 -27.10 0.96 -15.02
N GLY A 103 -26.41 1.61 -14.07
CA GLY A 103 -26.43 1.24 -12.66
C GLY A 103 -25.59 0.00 -12.32
N ARG A 104 -24.78 -0.51 -13.25
CA ARG A 104 -23.86 -1.63 -12.98
C ARG A 104 -22.67 -1.11 -12.17
N ARG A 105 -22.18 -1.96 -11.27
CA ARG A 105 -21.03 -1.64 -10.42
C ARG A 105 -19.79 -2.33 -10.97
N TYR A 106 -18.74 -1.58 -11.27
CA TYR A 106 -17.46 -2.19 -11.61
C TYR A 106 -16.86 -2.80 -10.34
N ASN A 107 -16.59 -4.11 -10.38
CA ASN A 107 -15.87 -4.79 -9.31
C ASN A 107 -14.38 -4.82 -9.66
N GLY A 108 -13.61 -3.91 -9.05
CA GLY A 108 -12.17 -3.84 -9.21
C GLY A 108 -11.41 -5.11 -8.79
N HIS A 109 -12.00 -5.96 -7.94
CA HIS A 109 -11.40 -7.24 -7.51
C HIS A 109 -11.48 -8.35 -8.57
N THR A 110 -12.47 -8.29 -9.46
CA THR A 110 -12.69 -9.33 -10.49
C THR A 110 -12.49 -8.82 -11.91
N GLY A 111 -12.32 -7.51 -12.09
CA GLY A 111 -12.26 -6.86 -13.40
C GLY A 111 -13.58 -6.93 -14.17
N ARG A 112 -14.71 -7.16 -13.49
CA ARG A 112 -16.01 -7.39 -14.12
C ARG A 112 -17.04 -6.36 -13.67
N TRP A 113 -17.96 -6.05 -14.58
CA TRP A 113 -19.17 -5.31 -14.26
C TRP A 113 -20.20 -6.24 -13.62
N GLU A 114 -20.61 -5.92 -12.40
CA GLU A 114 -21.64 -6.64 -11.67
C GLU A 114 -23.00 -5.94 -11.84
N SER A 115 -24.04 -6.74 -12.04
CA SER A 115 -25.40 -6.22 -12.15
C SER A 115 -25.83 -5.59 -10.82
N PRO A 116 -26.62 -4.51 -10.85
CA PRO A 116 -27.19 -3.95 -9.63
C PRO A 116 -27.93 -5.06 -8.89
N THR A 117 -27.51 -5.35 -7.66
CA THR A 117 -28.22 -6.28 -6.79
C THR A 117 -29.63 -5.72 -6.62
N ARG A 118 -30.62 -6.33 -7.27
CA ARG A 118 -32.01 -5.96 -7.09
C ARG A 118 -32.32 -6.26 -5.63
N SER A 119 -32.34 -5.24 -4.77
CA SER A 119 -32.87 -5.39 -3.41
C SER A 119 -34.22 -6.09 -3.53
N PRO A 120 -34.49 -7.17 -2.76
CA PRO A 120 -35.81 -7.78 -2.78
C PRO A 120 -36.79 -6.67 -2.40
N ALA A 121 -37.67 -6.35 -3.34
CA ALA A 121 -38.70 -5.35 -3.15
C ALA A 121 -39.39 -5.64 -1.83
N THR A 122 -39.44 -4.65 -0.94
CA THR A 122 -40.42 -4.63 0.14
C THR A 122 -41.78 -4.72 -0.53
N VAL A 123 -42.35 -5.92 -0.58
CA VAL A 123 -43.75 -6.14 -0.93
C VAL A 123 -44.54 -5.50 0.21
N ARG A 124 -44.89 -4.21 0.03
CA ARG A 124 -45.94 -3.57 0.82
C ARG A 124 -47.23 -4.32 0.49
N ARG A 125 -47.72 -5.09 1.45
CA ARG A 125 -49.13 -5.52 1.52
C ARG A 125 -50.01 -4.28 1.46
N SER A 126 -50.96 -4.24 0.54
CA SER A 126 -52.18 -3.42 0.61
C SER A 126 -53.19 -3.92 -0.40
N ALA A 127 -54.12 -4.75 0.09
CA ALA A 127 -55.56 -4.78 -0.22
C ALA A 127 -56.17 -5.93 0.60
#